data_AF-A0A8R1DT34-F1
#
_entry.id   AF-A0A8R1DT34-F1
#
_cell.length_a   1.000
_cell.length_b   1.000
_cell.length_c   1.000
_cell.angle_alpha   90.00
_cell.angle_beta   90.00
_cell.angle_gamma   90.00
#
_symmetry.space_group_name_H-M   'P 1'
#
loop_
_entity.id
_entity.type
_entity.pdbx_description
1 polymer ?
#
loop_
_entity_poly.entity_id
_entity_poly.type
_entity_poly.pdbx_seq_one_letter_code
_entity_poly.pdbx_strand_id
1 'polypeptide(L)'
;MIKTAFLKPNGSVISMDQFAIHHQNFDRKGQELIKKWASETEGKDLIFAIGNGSNTYNTQCAVCNLMQNLKTLKKQVDISFCVVPECGASKYSCTTAAQEEFGKEAEIKQISAVSIGRRLIDPMSEYVKIEPQHLGQGQYQLSADEKLLKQKVALVVRDRVSLIGADLNQASKHLLQYICGLNEATAKGIVKYREEHGAFRSREQLKKIKGIGAVAFQQCAGFLTVSNPEEDSERGPPAKRAKTMEEWCPLDGTIVHPDDYKNGRK
;
A
#
# COMPACT_ATOMS: atom_id res chain seq x y z
N MET A 1 7.33 -24.42 8.22
CA MET A 1 7.20 -23.17 8.99
C MET A 1 6.41 -22.17 8.17
N ILE A 2 5.36 -21.60 8.76
CA ILE A 2 4.66 -20.44 8.24
C ILE A 2 5.26 -19.17 8.84
N LYS A 3 5.27 -18.09 8.05
CA LYS A 3 5.83 -16.79 8.41
C LYS A 3 4.67 -15.87 8.71
N THR A 4 4.80 -15.04 9.72
CA THR A 4 3.69 -14.22 10.22
C THR A 4 4.16 -12.82 10.61
N ALA A 5 3.27 -11.86 10.42
CA ALA A 5 3.46 -10.49 10.85
C ALA A 5 2.16 -9.99 11.48
N PHE A 6 2.28 -9.27 12.59
CA PHE A 6 1.16 -8.62 13.27
C PHE A 6 1.23 -7.12 12.98
N LEU A 7 0.15 -6.59 12.40
CA LEU A 7 0.07 -5.23 11.88
C LEU A 7 -1.03 -4.45 12.60
N LYS A 8 -0.82 -3.14 12.74
CA LYS A 8 -1.90 -2.20 13.09
C LYS A 8 -2.78 -1.92 11.86
N PRO A 9 -4.00 -1.35 12.04
CA PRO A 9 -4.88 -0.98 10.93
C PRO A 9 -4.27 -0.02 9.90
N ASN A 10 -3.27 0.77 10.29
CA ASN A 10 -2.53 1.67 9.40
C ASN A 10 -1.37 0.98 8.65
N GLY A 11 -1.19 -0.34 8.80
CA GLY A 11 -0.13 -1.11 8.16
C GLY A 11 1.25 -1.05 8.84
N SER A 12 1.38 -0.40 10.00
CA SER A 12 2.63 -0.42 10.79
C SER A 12 2.85 -1.80 11.42
N VAL A 13 4.09 -2.29 11.40
CA VAL A 13 4.46 -3.61 11.94
C VAL A 13 4.61 -3.53 13.46
N ILE A 14 3.94 -4.43 14.18
CA ILE A 14 4.08 -4.61 15.64
C ILE A 14 5.12 -5.69 15.92
N SER A 15 4.98 -6.86 15.28
CA SER A 15 5.89 -7.99 15.48
C SER A 15 5.92 -8.89 14.25
N MET A 16 7.05 -9.56 14.04
CA MET A 16 7.22 -10.58 13.01
C MET A 16 7.73 -11.86 13.67
N ASP A 17 7.22 -13.01 13.22
CA ASP A 17 7.60 -14.32 13.77
C ASP A 17 7.36 -15.44 12.76
N GLN A 18 7.72 -16.66 13.13
CA GLN A 18 7.47 -17.89 12.39
C GLN A 18 7.12 -19.05 13.33
N PHE A 19 6.19 -19.89 12.90
CA PHE A 19 5.76 -21.09 13.63
C PHE A 19 5.32 -22.20 12.67
N ALA A 20 5.07 -23.40 13.18
CA ALA A 20 4.67 -24.55 12.37
C ALA A 20 3.15 -24.80 12.39
N ILE A 21 2.69 -25.53 11.37
CA ILE A 21 1.37 -26.16 11.34
C ILE A 21 1.60 -27.66 11.37
N HIS A 22 0.99 -28.35 12.34
CA HIS A 22 0.99 -29.80 12.46
C HIS A 22 -0.46 -30.28 12.43
N HIS A 23 -0.78 -31.22 11.54
CA HIS A 23 -2.13 -31.79 11.42
C HIS A 23 -3.24 -30.73 11.42
N GLN A 24 -3.11 -29.71 10.56
CA GLN A 24 -4.07 -28.60 10.45
C GLN A 24 -4.30 -27.81 11.74
N ASN A 25 -3.34 -27.81 12.66
CA ASN A 25 -3.35 -26.99 13.87
C ASN A 25 -2.03 -26.23 13.99
N PHE A 26 -2.11 -25.01 14.53
CA PHE A 26 -0.90 -24.27 14.90
C PHE A 26 -0.17 -25.03 16.02
N ASP A 27 1.15 -25.07 15.93
CA ASP A 27 2.00 -25.58 17.01
C ASP A 27 1.81 -24.76 18.31
N ARG A 28 2.39 -25.23 19.41
CA ARG A 28 2.28 -24.56 20.71
C ARG A 28 2.73 -23.09 20.63
N LYS A 29 3.83 -22.83 19.92
CA LYS A 29 4.39 -21.49 19.74
C LYS A 29 3.40 -20.57 19.03
N GLY A 30 2.82 -21.02 17.92
CA GLY A 30 1.82 -20.26 17.15
C GLY A 30 0.55 -19.99 17.96
N GLN A 31 0.08 -20.96 18.72
CA GLN A 31 -1.09 -20.76 19.60
C GLN A 31 -0.83 -19.72 20.70
N GLU A 32 0.34 -19.78 21.36
CA GLU A 32 0.73 -18.81 22.39
C GLU A 32 0.87 -17.40 21.80
N LEU A 33 1.50 -17.29 20.63
CA LEU A 33 1.70 -16.03 19.93
C LEU A 33 0.37 -15.39 19.49
N ILE A 34 -0.54 -16.16 18.91
CA ILE A 34 -1.84 -15.64 18.49
C ILE A 34 -2.68 -15.24 19.71
N LYS A 35 -2.60 -15.98 20.83
CA LYS A 35 -3.26 -15.59 22.08
C LYS A 35 -2.72 -14.26 22.63
N LYS A 36 -1.41 -14.02 22.50
CA LYS A 36 -0.77 -12.76 22.85
C LYS A 36 -1.28 -11.62 21.95
N TRP A 37 -1.30 -11.80 20.63
CA TRP A 37 -1.84 -10.79 19.72
C TRP A 37 -3.31 -10.49 20.00
N ALA A 38 -4.13 -11.51 20.24
CA ALA A 38 -5.54 -11.33 20.61
C ALA A 38 -5.73 -10.58 21.94
N SER A 39 -4.77 -10.63 22.88
CA SER A 39 -4.83 -9.77 24.08
C SER A 39 -4.41 -8.32 23.81
N GLU A 40 -3.61 -8.08 22.77
CA GLU A 40 -3.15 -6.75 22.37
C GLU A 40 -4.16 -6.01 21.47
N THR A 41 -5.25 -6.65 21.03
CA THR A 41 -6.25 -6.00 20.15
C THR A 41 -7.24 -5.10 20.90
N GLU A 42 -7.20 -5.04 22.24
CA GLU A 42 -8.08 -4.18 23.06
C GLU A 42 -9.58 -4.30 22.72
N GLY A 43 -10.04 -5.50 22.34
CA GLY A 43 -11.43 -5.76 21.95
C GLY A 43 -11.76 -5.47 20.48
N LYS A 44 -10.76 -5.19 19.64
CA LYS A 44 -10.91 -5.14 18.17
C LYS A 44 -10.77 -6.52 17.54
N ASP A 45 -11.40 -6.67 16.38
CA ASP A 45 -11.38 -7.90 15.58
C ASP A 45 -9.98 -8.20 15.05
N LEU A 46 -9.66 -9.50 14.96
CA LEU A 46 -8.41 -9.98 14.42
C LEU A 46 -8.65 -10.64 13.05
N ILE A 47 -8.09 -10.06 12.00
CA ILE A 47 -8.23 -10.56 10.63
C ILE A 47 -6.92 -11.19 10.17
N PHE A 48 -6.97 -12.47 9.78
CA PHE A 48 -5.85 -13.20 9.21
C PHE A 48 -5.79 -13.00 7.69
N ALA A 49 -4.77 -12.29 7.21
CA ALA A 49 -4.42 -12.27 5.79
C ALA A 49 -3.57 -13.51 5.45
N ILE A 50 -4.12 -14.44 4.66
CA ILE A 50 -3.46 -15.71 4.31
C ILE A 50 -3.04 -15.66 2.85
N GLY A 51 -1.74 -15.82 2.57
CA GLY A 51 -1.23 -15.92 1.20
C GLY A 51 -1.81 -17.13 0.45
N ASN A 52 -2.13 -16.97 -0.84
CA ASN A 52 -2.72 -18.01 -1.69
C ASN A 52 -1.72 -19.01 -2.30
N GLY A 53 -0.53 -19.16 -1.73
CA GLY A 53 0.49 -20.08 -2.21
C GLY A 53 0.44 -21.48 -1.58
N SER A 54 1.63 -21.96 -1.24
CA SER A 54 1.78 -23.31 -0.67
C SER A 54 1.17 -23.38 0.72
N ASN A 55 0.50 -24.50 1.02
CA ASN A 55 -0.07 -24.82 2.33
C ASN A 55 -1.24 -23.91 2.78
N THR A 56 -1.81 -23.06 1.91
CA THR A 56 -2.95 -22.18 2.21
C THR A 56 -4.15 -22.95 2.77
N TYR A 57 -4.46 -24.13 2.24
CA TYR A 57 -5.57 -24.97 2.73
C TYR A 57 -5.38 -25.36 4.20
N ASN A 58 -4.20 -25.86 4.57
CA ASN A 58 -3.91 -26.25 5.95
C ASN A 58 -3.88 -25.05 6.89
N THR A 59 -3.42 -23.88 6.41
CA THR A 59 -3.47 -22.62 7.18
C THR A 59 -4.91 -22.18 7.45
N GLN A 60 -5.80 -22.26 6.45
CA GLN A 60 -7.23 -21.98 6.65
C GLN A 60 -7.85 -22.93 7.67
N CYS A 61 -7.58 -24.24 7.56
CA CYS A 61 -8.07 -25.22 8.54
C CYS A 61 -7.56 -24.91 9.96
N ALA A 62 -6.29 -24.52 10.11
CA ALA A 62 -5.71 -24.13 11.40
C ALA A 62 -6.36 -22.88 12.00
N VAL A 63 -6.69 -21.88 11.18
CA VAL A 63 -7.45 -20.71 11.65
C VAL A 63 -8.86 -21.12 12.09
N CYS A 64 -9.57 -21.94 11.30
CA CYS A 64 -10.91 -22.43 11.66
C CYS A 64 -10.91 -23.22 12.98
N ASN A 65 -9.93 -24.12 13.16
CA ASN A 65 -9.78 -24.89 14.41
C ASN A 65 -9.48 -23.97 15.61
N LEU A 66 -8.63 -22.96 15.40
CA LEU A 66 -8.35 -21.95 16.42
C LEU A 66 -9.62 -21.16 16.80
N MET A 67 -10.41 -20.74 15.82
CA MET A 67 -11.67 -20.01 16.04
C MET A 67 -12.65 -20.84 16.89
N GLN A 68 -12.78 -22.14 16.60
CA GLN A 68 -13.61 -23.04 17.39
C GLN A 68 -13.12 -23.14 18.85
N ASN A 69 -11.81 -23.31 19.04
CA ASN A 69 -11.20 -23.39 20.37
C ASN A 69 -11.37 -22.09 21.18
N LEU A 70 -11.32 -20.93 20.53
CA LEU A 70 -11.45 -19.63 21.20
C LEU A 70 -12.90 -19.29 21.57
N LYS A 71 -13.89 -19.71 20.76
CA LYS A 71 -15.31 -19.60 21.12
C LYS A 71 -15.62 -20.34 22.43
N THR A 72 -15.00 -21.50 22.64
CA THR A 72 -15.13 -22.27 23.89
C THR A 72 -14.55 -21.54 25.10
N LEU A 73 -13.61 -20.61 24.90
CA LEU A 73 -12.92 -19.86 25.96
C LEU A 73 -13.59 -18.50 26.30
N LYS A 74 -14.78 -18.20 25.77
CA LYS A 74 -15.55 -16.96 26.03
C LYS A 74 -14.75 -15.66 25.85
N LYS A 75 -13.75 -15.62 24.96
CA LYS A 75 -13.04 -14.38 24.63
C LYS A 75 -13.85 -13.54 23.62
N GLN A 76 -13.88 -12.22 23.81
CA GLN A 76 -14.66 -11.25 23.03
C GLN A 76 -14.04 -10.85 21.68
N VAL A 77 -12.99 -11.52 21.21
CA VAL A 77 -12.31 -11.14 19.95
C VAL A 77 -12.91 -11.95 18.81
N ASP A 78 -13.52 -11.28 17.83
CA ASP A 78 -13.92 -11.93 16.60
C ASP A 78 -12.69 -12.19 15.72
N ILE A 79 -12.67 -13.36 15.10
CA ILE A 79 -11.57 -13.80 14.25
C ILE A 79 -12.14 -14.12 12.89
N SER A 80 -11.54 -13.54 11.86
CA SER A 80 -11.87 -13.79 10.47
C SER A 80 -10.59 -14.02 9.66
N PHE A 81 -10.71 -14.59 8.47
CA PHE A 81 -9.58 -14.69 7.55
C PHE A 81 -9.97 -14.31 6.12
N CYS A 82 -8.99 -13.84 5.38
CA CYS A 82 -9.11 -13.53 3.96
C CYS A 82 -7.91 -14.12 3.22
N VAL A 83 -8.17 -14.76 2.07
CA VAL A 83 -7.11 -15.26 1.20
C VAL A 83 -6.66 -14.14 0.28
N VAL A 84 -5.37 -13.82 0.32
CA VAL A 84 -4.75 -12.70 -0.39
C VAL A 84 -3.76 -13.22 -1.42
N PRO A 85 -3.74 -12.69 -2.65
CA PRO A 85 -2.74 -13.08 -3.64
C PRO A 85 -1.32 -12.78 -3.15
N GLU A 86 -0.42 -13.76 -3.23
CA GLU A 86 0.99 -13.61 -2.80
C GLU A 86 1.95 -13.30 -3.96
N CYS A 87 1.41 -13.10 -5.18
CA CYS A 87 2.21 -12.83 -6.37
C CYS A 87 3.19 -11.67 -6.12
N GLY A 88 4.46 -11.90 -6.43
CA GLY A 88 5.52 -10.91 -6.25
C GLY A 88 5.89 -10.56 -4.81
N ALA A 89 5.24 -11.11 -3.77
CA ALA A 89 5.57 -10.80 -2.37
C ALA A 89 7.02 -11.20 -2.02
N SER A 90 7.45 -12.36 -2.53
CA SER A 90 8.83 -12.85 -2.40
C SER A 90 9.84 -12.01 -3.20
N LYS A 91 9.42 -11.41 -4.31
CA LYS A 91 10.26 -10.51 -5.11
C LYS A 91 10.42 -9.17 -4.39
N TYR A 92 9.33 -8.60 -3.87
CA TYR A 92 9.35 -7.38 -3.07
C TYR A 92 10.30 -7.49 -1.88
N SER A 93 10.28 -8.60 -1.14
CA SER A 93 11.16 -8.77 0.03
C SER A 93 12.65 -8.69 -0.28
N CYS A 94 13.06 -8.87 -1.53
CA CYS A 94 14.45 -8.78 -1.98
C CYS A 94 14.80 -7.42 -2.63
N THR A 95 13.84 -6.49 -2.71
CA THR A 95 14.07 -5.18 -3.34
C THR A 95 14.81 -4.22 -2.41
N THR A 96 15.46 -3.22 -3.00
CA THR A 96 16.04 -2.10 -2.25
C THR A 96 14.99 -1.31 -1.49
N ALA A 97 13.77 -1.18 -2.04
CA ALA A 97 12.65 -0.52 -1.37
C ALA A 97 12.26 -1.22 -0.06
N ALA A 98 12.24 -2.56 -0.04
CA ALA A 98 12.02 -3.31 1.20
C ALA A 98 13.18 -3.14 2.20
N GLN A 99 14.42 -3.06 1.73
CA GLN A 99 15.58 -2.80 2.58
C GLN A 99 15.58 -1.38 3.17
N GLU A 100 15.14 -0.38 2.41
CA GLU A 100 14.93 0.99 2.89
C GLU A 100 13.87 1.02 4.01
N GLU A 101 12.83 0.19 3.91
CA GLU A 101 11.70 0.19 4.83
C GLU A 101 11.96 -0.61 6.13
N PHE A 102 12.61 -1.78 6.03
CA PHE A 102 12.80 -2.70 7.16
C PHE A 102 14.26 -2.79 7.65
N GLY A 103 15.20 -2.16 6.95
CA GLY A 103 16.62 -2.27 7.23
C GLY A 103 17.25 -3.56 6.69
N LYS A 104 18.58 -3.64 6.72
CA LYS A 104 19.34 -4.77 6.17
C LYS A 104 19.26 -6.04 7.02
N GLU A 105 18.96 -5.90 8.30
CA GLU A 105 18.91 -7.02 9.27
C GLU A 105 17.55 -7.71 9.33
N ALA A 106 16.51 -7.11 8.74
CA ALA A 106 15.20 -7.73 8.68
C ALA A 106 15.25 -9.02 7.88
N GLU A 107 14.71 -10.09 8.45
CA GLU A 107 14.68 -11.39 7.79
C GLU A 107 13.79 -11.28 6.53
N ILE A 108 14.41 -11.40 5.35
CA ILE A 108 13.76 -11.31 4.01
C ILE A 108 12.43 -12.08 3.98
N LYS A 109 12.41 -13.25 4.62
CA LYS A 109 11.24 -14.11 4.67
C LYS A 109 10.07 -13.44 5.40
N GLN A 110 10.30 -12.75 6.51
CA GLN A 110 9.24 -12.11 7.30
C GLN A 110 8.63 -10.89 6.59
N ILE A 111 9.42 -10.19 5.78
CA ILE A 111 8.94 -9.05 4.96
C ILE A 111 7.80 -9.48 4.01
N SER A 112 7.87 -10.70 3.46
CA SER A 112 6.79 -11.21 2.59
C SER A 112 5.45 -11.35 3.33
N ALA A 113 5.45 -11.67 4.63
CA ALA A 113 4.24 -11.76 5.45
C ALA A 113 3.65 -10.36 5.73
N VAL A 114 4.52 -9.36 5.93
CA VAL A 114 4.10 -7.95 6.06
C VAL A 114 3.40 -7.48 4.78
N SER A 115 3.96 -7.80 3.61
CA SER A 115 3.36 -7.44 2.32
C SER A 115 1.97 -8.05 2.14
N ILE A 116 1.78 -9.33 2.52
CA ILE A 116 0.46 -9.99 2.46
C ILE A 116 -0.56 -9.27 3.36
N GLY A 117 -0.18 -8.91 4.58
CA GLY A 117 -1.05 -8.17 5.49
C GLY A 117 -1.42 -6.77 4.98
N ARG A 118 -0.46 -6.04 4.41
CA ARG A 118 -0.70 -4.70 3.86
C ARG A 118 -1.55 -4.71 2.61
N ARG A 119 -1.46 -5.75 1.77
CA ARG A 119 -2.35 -5.94 0.60
C ARG A 119 -3.82 -6.05 1.00
N LEU A 120 -4.12 -6.55 2.20
CA LEU A 120 -5.49 -6.60 2.70
C LEU A 120 -5.99 -5.20 3.09
N ILE A 121 -5.11 -4.34 3.61
CA ILE A 121 -5.43 -2.98 4.05
C ILE A 121 -5.56 -2.04 2.85
N ASP A 122 -4.54 -1.99 2.00
CA ASP A 122 -4.49 -1.20 0.78
C ASP A 122 -3.71 -1.98 -0.29
N PRO A 123 -4.43 -2.72 -1.17
CA PRO A 123 -3.80 -3.49 -2.23
C PRO A 123 -2.96 -2.62 -3.16
N MET A 124 -3.45 -1.42 -3.51
CA MET A 124 -2.84 -0.61 -4.56
C MET A 124 -1.47 -0.10 -4.13
N SER A 125 -1.35 0.49 -2.94
CA SER A 125 -0.07 1.01 -2.44
C SER A 125 0.99 -0.06 -2.21
N GLU A 126 0.56 -1.31 -1.99
CA GLU A 126 1.48 -2.44 -1.81
C GLU A 126 1.88 -3.09 -3.14
N TYR A 127 0.97 -3.27 -4.09
CA TYR A 127 1.29 -3.86 -5.40
C TYR A 127 2.21 -2.98 -6.25
N VAL A 128 2.11 -1.66 -6.16
CA VAL A 128 3.01 -0.75 -6.91
C VAL A 128 4.46 -0.78 -6.44
N LYS A 129 4.76 -1.41 -5.29
CA LYS A 129 6.15 -1.62 -4.83
C LYS A 129 6.84 -2.77 -5.56
N ILE A 130 6.07 -3.59 -6.28
CA ILE A 130 6.55 -4.76 -7.01
C ILE A 130 6.72 -4.37 -8.47
N GLU A 131 7.79 -4.86 -9.10
CA GLU A 131 7.93 -4.65 -10.55
C GLU A 131 6.74 -5.27 -11.30
N PRO A 132 6.16 -4.58 -12.30
CA PRO A 132 4.94 -5.04 -12.97
C PRO A 132 5.02 -6.47 -13.50
N GLN A 133 6.19 -6.88 -14.00
CA GLN A 133 6.44 -8.24 -14.48
C GLN A 133 6.35 -9.32 -13.39
N HIS A 134 6.32 -8.98 -12.10
CA HIS A 134 6.19 -9.96 -11.02
C HIS A 134 4.77 -10.02 -10.43
N LEU A 135 3.84 -9.18 -10.92
CA LEU A 135 2.45 -9.14 -10.47
C LEU A 135 1.58 -10.26 -11.06
N GLY A 136 1.89 -10.75 -12.26
CA GLY A 136 1.04 -11.70 -12.98
C GLY A 136 1.75 -13.01 -13.31
N GLN A 137 1.57 -14.05 -12.49
CA GLN A 137 2.07 -15.40 -12.76
C GLN A 137 1.14 -16.13 -13.74
N GLY A 138 1.20 -15.75 -15.02
CA GLY A 138 0.65 -16.60 -16.08
C GLY A 138 1.51 -17.86 -16.21
N GLN A 139 0.89 -19.01 -16.48
CA GLN A 139 1.59 -20.29 -16.61
C GLN A 139 2.75 -20.24 -17.63
N TYR A 140 2.60 -19.43 -18.68
CA TYR A 140 3.57 -19.28 -19.78
C TYR A 140 4.33 -17.95 -19.73
N GLN A 141 4.35 -17.27 -18.59
CA GLN A 141 4.98 -15.96 -18.47
C GLN A 141 6.48 -15.98 -18.81
N LEU A 142 7.18 -17.06 -18.44
CA LEU A 142 8.60 -17.26 -18.73
C LEU A 142 8.87 -17.58 -20.20
N SER A 143 7.83 -17.95 -20.96
CA SER A 143 7.91 -18.24 -22.39
C SER A 143 7.55 -17.03 -23.26
N ALA A 144 7.10 -15.93 -22.65
CA ALA A 144 6.77 -14.69 -23.33
C ALA A 144 8.01 -13.80 -23.50
N ASP A 145 7.96 -12.88 -24.47
CA ASP A 145 8.95 -11.83 -24.61
C ASP A 145 8.94 -10.92 -23.36
N GLU A 146 10.05 -10.93 -22.60
CA GLU A 146 10.18 -10.22 -21.32
C GLU A 146 9.99 -8.72 -21.48
N LYS A 147 10.51 -8.13 -22.57
CA LYS A 147 10.44 -6.68 -22.82
C LYS A 147 9.00 -6.27 -23.12
N LEU A 148 8.33 -7.01 -24.01
CA LEU A 148 6.94 -6.76 -24.37
C LEU A 148 6.02 -6.96 -23.16
N LEU A 149 6.22 -8.04 -22.40
CA LEU A 149 5.47 -8.33 -21.19
C LEU A 149 5.61 -7.20 -20.16
N LYS A 150 6.84 -6.78 -19.86
CA LYS A 150 7.12 -5.68 -18.93
C LYS A 150 6.42 -4.40 -19.34
N GLN A 151 6.46 -4.05 -20.64
CA GLN A 151 5.77 -2.87 -21.16
C GLN A 151 4.25 -2.97 -21.03
N LYS A 152 3.66 -4.11 -21.41
CA LYS A 152 2.20 -4.31 -21.37
C LYS A 152 1.66 -4.31 -19.95
N VAL A 153 2.31 -5.01 -19.01
CA VAL A 153 1.85 -5.02 -17.61
C VAL A 153 2.06 -3.65 -16.95
N ALA A 154 3.14 -2.95 -17.27
CA ALA A 154 3.35 -1.58 -16.77
C ALA A 154 2.27 -0.60 -17.25
N LEU A 155 1.74 -0.77 -18.47
CA LEU A 155 0.60 0.01 -18.96
C LEU A 155 -0.67 -0.28 -18.15
N VAL A 156 -0.98 -1.56 -17.91
CA VAL A 156 -2.15 -1.94 -17.10
C VAL A 156 -2.05 -1.38 -15.68
N VAL A 157 -0.87 -1.45 -15.06
CA VAL A 157 -0.64 -0.86 -13.73
C VAL A 157 -0.86 0.64 -13.77
N ARG A 158 -0.30 1.35 -14.75
CA ARG A 158 -0.48 2.80 -14.91
C ARG A 158 -1.95 3.19 -15.06
N ASP A 159 -2.70 2.47 -15.88
CA ASP A 159 -4.11 2.74 -16.11
C ASP A 159 -4.93 2.56 -14.84
N ARG A 160 -4.68 1.49 -14.07
CA ARG A 160 -5.41 1.21 -12.82
C ARG A 160 -5.06 2.20 -11.71
N VAL A 161 -3.79 2.56 -11.57
CA VAL A 161 -3.34 3.56 -10.60
C VAL A 161 -3.94 4.93 -10.94
N SER A 162 -3.90 5.33 -12.21
CA SER A 162 -4.45 6.62 -12.64
C SER A 162 -5.96 6.68 -12.46
N LEU A 163 -6.69 5.59 -12.74
CA LEU A 163 -8.15 5.53 -12.57
C LEU A 163 -8.58 5.75 -11.11
N ILE A 164 -7.85 5.19 -10.15
CA ILE A 164 -8.13 5.37 -8.72
C ILE A 164 -7.69 6.77 -8.27
N GLY A 165 -6.61 7.28 -8.87
CA GLY A 165 -6.00 8.54 -8.50
C GLY A 165 -5.15 8.43 -7.24
N ALA A 166 -4.59 9.56 -6.83
CA ALA A 166 -3.73 9.64 -5.67
C ALA A 166 -3.78 11.02 -5.01
N ASP A 167 -3.76 11.06 -3.68
CA ASP A 167 -3.59 12.31 -2.94
C ASP A 167 -2.11 12.73 -2.92
N LEU A 168 -1.80 13.94 -3.38
CA LEU A 168 -0.45 14.49 -3.41
C LEU A 168 0.24 14.56 -2.05
N ASN A 169 -0.51 14.73 -0.98
CA ASN A 169 0.01 14.87 0.38
C ASN A 169 0.27 13.52 1.05
N GLN A 170 -0.40 12.46 0.61
CA GLN A 170 -0.33 11.14 1.27
C GLN A 170 0.36 10.07 0.40
N ALA A 171 0.26 10.16 -0.92
CA ALA A 171 0.75 9.14 -1.83
C ALA A 171 2.26 8.90 -1.69
N SER A 172 2.67 7.65 -1.85
CA SER A 172 4.07 7.26 -1.86
C SER A 172 4.74 7.54 -3.21
N LYS A 173 6.08 7.64 -3.22
CA LYS A 173 6.87 7.74 -4.47
C LYS A 173 6.55 6.60 -5.45
N HIS A 174 6.27 5.41 -4.94
CA HIS A 174 5.98 4.21 -5.72
C HIS A 174 4.59 4.25 -6.38
N LEU A 175 3.61 4.90 -5.75
CA LEU A 175 2.30 5.10 -6.37
C LEU A 175 2.38 6.19 -7.45
N LEU A 176 3.00 7.33 -7.11
CA LEU A 176 3.08 8.51 -7.99
C LEU A 176 3.80 8.22 -9.31
N GLN A 177 4.82 7.36 -9.33
CA GLN A 177 5.55 7.02 -10.57
C GLN A 177 4.68 6.29 -11.61
N TYR A 178 3.53 5.73 -11.21
CA TYR A 178 2.58 5.06 -12.10
C TYR A 178 1.38 5.92 -12.46
N ILE A 179 1.33 7.19 -12.06
CA ILE A 179 0.31 8.12 -12.55
C ILE A 179 0.68 8.57 -13.97
N CYS A 180 -0.31 8.65 -14.85
CA CYS A 180 -0.15 9.18 -16.21
C CYS A 180 0.55 10.55 -16.20
N GLY A 181 1.53 10.75 -17.07
CA GLY A 181 2.33 11.97 -17.13
C GLY A 181 3.46 12.08 -16.08
N LEU A 182 3.56 11.15 -15.13
CA LEU A 182 4.64 11.09 -14.15
C LEU A 182 5.61 9.93 -14.43
N ASN A 183 6.82 10.07 -13.88
CA ASN A 183 7.86 9.05 -13.85
C ASN A 183 8.54 9.02 -12.47
N GLU A 184 9.52 8.15 -12.29
CA GLU A 184 10.25 8.01 -11.02
C GLU A 184 10.92 9.32 -10.56
N ALA A 185 11.47 10.11 -11.48
CA ALA A 185 12.15 11.37 -11.15
C ALA A 185 11.16 12.45 -10.70
N THR A 186 10.04 12.61 -11.40
CA THR A 186 8.99 13.56 -11.00
C THR A 186 8.30 13.12 -9.71
N ALA A 187 8.09 11.81 -9.50
CA ALA A 187 7.53 11.28 -8.26
C ALA A 187 8.42 11.57 -7.05
N LYS A 188 9.74 11.37 -7.19
CA LYS A 188 10.72 11.79 -6.17
C LYS A 188 10.68 13.31 -5.95
N GLY A 189 10.53 14.09 -7.03
CA GLY A 189 10.38 15.54 -6.97
C GLY A 189 9.16 16.00 -6.18
N ILE A 190 8.01 15.34 -6.35
CA ILE A 190 6.77 15.62 -5.61
C ILE A 190 6.95 15.38 -4.12
N VAL A 191 7.49 14.21 -3.73
CA VAL A 191 7.71 13.87 -2.32
C VAL A 191 8.71 14.85 -1.70
N LYS A 192 9.81 15.15 -2.39
CA LYS A 192 10.79 16.13 -1.93
C LYS A 192 10.19 17.53 -1.77
N TYR A 193 9.35 17.96 -2.72
CA TYR A 193 8.71 19.27 -2.67
C TYR A 193 7.86 19.43 -1.41
N ARG A 194 7.03 18.43 -1.07
CA ARG A 194 6.20 18.49 0.15
C ARG A 194 6.99 18.38 1.45
N GLU A 195 8.14 17.69 1.44
CA GLU A 195 9.06 17.64 2.58
C GLU A 195 9.72 19.00 2.84
N GLU A 196 10.07 19.74 1.78
CA GLU A 196 10.76 21.04 1.89
C GLU A 196 9.80 22.23 2.07
N HIS A 197 8.64 22.20 1.41
CA HIS A 197 7.70 23.34 1.34
C HIS A 197 6.42 23.13 2.16
N GLY A 198 6.24 21.94 2.73
CA GLY A 198 5.00 21.53 3.38
C GLY A 198 3.95 21.00 2.40
N ALA A 199 2.77 20.68 2.91
CA ALA A 199 1.67 20.10 2.13
C ALA A 199 1.28 20.95 0.91
N PHE A 200 0.96 20.28 -0.18
CA PHE A 200 0.33 20.88 -1.35
C PHE A 200 -1.02 21.47 -0.95
N ARG A 201 -1.30 22.69 -1.44
CA ARG A 201 -2.57 23.40 -1.28
C ARG A 201 -3.35 23.54 -2.57
N SER A 202 -2.68 23.36 -3.70
CA SER A 202 -3.34 23.32 -5.01
C SER A 202 -2.52 22.49 -5.98
N ARG A 203 -3.20 21.88 -6.96
CA ARG A 203 -2.56 21.12 -8.04
C ARG A 203 -1.60 21.98 -8.84
N GLU A 204 -1.89 23.28 -8.98
CA GLU A 204 -1.05 24.24 -9.72
C GLU A 204 0.40 24.27 -9.21
N GLN A 205 0.62 23.95 -7.94
CA GLN A 205 1.96 23.86 -7.35
C GLN A 205 2.81 22.73 -7.97
N LEU A 206 2.21 21.75 -8.64
CA LEU A 206 2.94 20.73 -9.41
C LEU A 206 3.81 21.34 -10.50
N LYS A 207 3.43 22.49 -11.08
CA LYS A 207 4.22 23.20 -12.09
C LYS A 207 5.55 23.73 -11.56
N LYS A 208 5.71 23.83 -10.23
CA LYS A 208 6.95 24.25 -9.56
C LYS A 208 7.98 23.11 -9.49
N ILE A 209 7.59 21.88 -9.82
CA ILE A 209 8.46 20.70 -9.74
C ILE A 209 9.21 20.54 -11.05
N LYS A 210 10.54 20.44 -10.97
CA LYS A 210 11.40 20.20 -12.14
C LYS A 210 10.99 18.90 -12.85
N GLY A 211 10.69 19.00 -14.14
CA GLY A 211 10.27 17.87 -14.98
C GLY A 211 8.76 17.78 -15.20
N ILE A 212 7.94 18.52 -14.45
CA ILE A 212 6.50 18.66 -14.70
C ILE A 212 6.27 19.93 -15.53
N GLY A 213 6.36 19.79 -16.85
CA GLY A 213 5.99 20.85 -17.80
C GLY A 213 4.48 20.92 -18.03
N ALA A 214 4.04 21.83 -18.92
CA ALA A 214 2.62 22.02 -19.24
C ALA A 214 1.92 20.72 -19.70
N VAL A 215 2.57 19.94 -20.57
CA VAL A 215 2.02 18.67 -21.07
C VAL A 215 1.92 17.63 -19.97
N ALA A 216 2.97 17.48 -19.15
CA ALA A 216 2.97 16.52 -18.05
C ALA A 216 1.90 16.88 -17.00
N PHE A 217 1.76 18.17 -16.69
CA PHE A 217 0.71 18.68 -15.81
C PHE A 217 -0.68 18.37 -16.35
N GLN A 218 -0.95 18.67 -17.62
CA GLN A 218 -2.23 18.37 -18.25
C GLN A 218 -2.57 16.87 -18.25
N GLN A 219 -1.56 16.00 -18.33
CA GLN A 219 -1.77 14.56 -18.27
C GLN A 219 -2.02 14.04 -16.86
N CYS A 220 -1.40 14.62 -15.83
CA CYS A 220 -1.44 14.07 -14.47
C CYS A 220 -2.47 14.75 -13.56
N ALA A 221 -2.80 16.02 -13.80
CA ALA A 221 -3.55 16.82 -12.84
C ALA A 221 -4.97 16.30 -12.56
N GLY A 222 -5.62 15.65 -13.53
CA GLY A 222 -6.95 15.05 -13.33
C GLY A 222 -6.96 13.79 -12.44
N PHE A 223 -5.80 13.17 -12.23
CA PHE A 223 -5.65 11.95 -11.42
C PHE A 223 -5.09 12.22 -10.01
N LEU A 224 -4.72 13.46 -9.73
CA LEU A 224 -4.04 13.84 -8.50
C LEU A 224 -4.95 14.74 -7.67
N THR A 225 -5.20 14.40 -6.42
CA THR A 225 -6.05 15.20 -5.52
C THR A 225 -5.21 15.94 -4.49
N VAL A 226 -5.77 17.03 -3.95
CA VAL A 226 -5.23 17.76 -2.80
C VAL A 226 -6.31 17.83 -1.74
N SER A 227 -6.14 17.08 -0.66
CA SER A 227 -7.04 17.11 0.49
C SER A 227 -7.09 18.51 1.13
N ASN A 228 -8.21 18.80 1.78
CA ASN A 228 -8.42 20.11 2.41
C ASN A 228 -7.37 20.33 3.53
N PRO A 229 -6.52 21.36 3.43
CA PRO A 229 -5.49 21.62 4.43
C PRO A 229 -6.05 21.96 5.82
N GLU A 230 -7.33 22.35 5.95
CA GLU A 230 -7.98 22.56 7.24
C GLU A 230 -8.34 21.24 7.94
N GLU A 231 -8.75 20.21 7.18
CA GLU A 231 -9.04 18.87 7.71
C GLU A 231 -7.76 18.08 8.02
N ASP A 232 -6.68 18.31 7.27
CA ASP A 232 -5.37 17.65 7.46
C ASP A 232 -4.52 18.24 8.60
N SER A 233 -4.96 19.34 9.23
CA SER A 233 -4.22 20.03 10.29
C SER A 233 -4.00 19.20 11.57
N GLU A 234 -4.72 18.08 11.72
CA GLU A 234 -4.52 17.12 12.81
C GLU A 234 -3.43 16.06 12.53
N ARG A 235 -2.93 15.93 11.30
CA ARG A 235 -2.14 14.75 10.86
C ARG A 235 -0.74 15.04 10.33
N GLY A 236 -0.30 16.30 10.25
CA GLY A 236 1.02 16.68 9.74
C GLY A 236 1.71 17.82 10.50
N PRO A 237 3.04 18.02 10.34
CA PRO A 237 3.74 19.13 10.96
C PRO A 237 3.19 20.48 10.45
N PRO A 238 3.08 21.50 11.32
CA PRO A 238 2.44 22.76 10.98
C PRO A 238 3.18 23.46 9.84
N ALA A 239 2.48 23.70 8.73
CA ALA A 239 3.03 24.41 7.59
C ALA A 239 3.36 25.86 7.97
N LYS A 240 4.58 26.32 7.68
CA LYS A 240 4.93 27.74 7.73
C LYS A 240 4.08 28.48 6.69
N ARG A 241 3.20 29.38 7.13
CA ARG A 241 2.37 30.21 6.24
C ARG A 241 3.26 31.07 5.32
N ALA A 242 3.46 30.64 4.09
CA ALA A 242 4.07 31.48 3.06
C ALA A 242 3.04 32.54 2.60
N LYS A 243 3.47 33.80 2.54
CA LYS A 243 2.64 35.02 2.39
C LYS A 243 2.01 35.24 1.00
N THR A 244 2.14 34.28 0.07
CA THR A 244 1.76 34.44 -1.35
C THR A 244 0.94 33.27 -1.92
N MET A 245 0.40 32.40 -1.08
CA MET A 245 -0.14 31.10 -1.51
C MET A 245 -1.53 31.20 -2.15
N GLU A 246 -1.66 30.55 -3.31
CA GLU A 246 -2.92 30.17 -3.95
C GLU A 246 -3.87 29.53 -2.91
N GLU A 247 -5.08 30.08 -2.80
CA GLU A 247 -6.13 29.60 -1.90
C GLU A 247 -6.60 28.20 -2.35
N TRP A 248 -6.86 27.30 -1.40
CA TRP A 248 -7.27 25.94 -1.71
C TRP A 248 -8.60 25.95 -2.46
N CYS A 249 -8.66 25.22 -3.59
CA CYS A 249 -9.86 25.11 -4.40
C CYS A 249 -10.57 23.79 -4.08
N PRO A 250 -11.87 23.77 -3.74
CA PRO A 250 -12.60 22.52 -3.47
C PRO A 250 -12.55 21.51 -4.64
N LEU A 251 -12.44 22.00 -5.88
CA LEU A 251 -12.31 21.16 -7.07
C LEU A 251 -10.99 20.37 -7.11
N ASP A 252 -9.95 20.83 -6.41
CA ASP A 252 -8.68 20.09 -6.26
C ASP A 252 -8.86 18.77 -5.47
N GLY A 253 -9.97 18.61 -4.74
CA GLY A 253 -10.36 17.35 -4.10
C GLY A 253 -11.16 16.39 -4.99
N THR A 254 -11.40 16.73 -6.27
CA THR A 254 -12.31 15.98 -7.15
C THR A 254 -11.63 15.50 -8.43
N ILE A 255 -12.23 14.58 -9.19
CA ILE A 255 -11.67 14.15 -10.49
C ILE A 255 -11.73 15.22 -11.60
N VAL A 256 -12.33 16.39 -11.33
CA VAL A 256 -12.45 17.47 -12.32
C VAL A 256 -11.07 17.99 -12.68
N HIS A 257 -10.77 18.05 -13.97
CA HIS A 257 -9.49 18.55 -14.45
C HIS A 257 -9.38 20.08 -14.25
N PRO A 258 -8.20 20.63 -13.90
CA PRO A 258 -8.02 22.08 -13.73
C PRO A 258 -8.44 22.96 -14.91
N ASP A 259 -8.29 22.45 -16.14
CA ASP A 259 -8.75 23.16 -17.35
C ASP A 259 -10.27 23.43 -17.36
N ASP A 260 -11.03 22.60 -16.65
CA ASP A 260 -12.50 22.68 -16.56
C ASP A 260 -12.99 23.42 -15.31
N TYR A 261 -12.10 23.98 -14.47
CA TYR A 261 -12.50 24.69 -13.25
C TYR A 261 -13.41 25.90 -13.52
N LYS A 262 -13.27 26.53 -14.69
CA LYS A 262 -14.14 27.63 -15.13
C LYS A 262 -15.58 27.17 -15.38
N ASN A 263 -15.76 25.92 -15.82
CA ASN A 263 -17.06 25.33 -16.08
C ASN A 263 -17.73 24.86 -14.78
N GLY A 264 -16.94 24.33 -13.84
CA GLY A 264 -17.45 23.83 -12.54
C GLY A 264 -17.74 24.90 -11.48
N ARG A 265 -17.40 26.17 -11.73
CA ARG A 265 -17.73 27.31 -10.85
C ARG A 265 -19.02 28.03 -11.21
N LYS A 266 -19.67 27.65 -12.31
CA LYS A 266 -20.99 28.17 -12.73
C LYS A 266 -22.10 27.36 -12.07
#